data_AF-A0A6J4HPQ0-F1
#
_entry.id   AF-A0A6J4HPQ0-F1
#
_cell.length_a   1.000
_cell.length_b   1.000
_cell.length_c   1.000
_cell.angle_alpha   90.00
_cell.angle_beta   90.00
_cell.angle_gamma   90.00
#
_symmetry.space_group_name_H-M   'P 1'
#
loop_
_entity.id
_entity.type
_entity.pdbx_description
1 polymer ?
#
loop_
_entity_poly.entity_id
_entity_poly.type
_entity_poly.pdbx_seq_one_letter_code
_entity_poly.pdbx_strand_id
1 'polypeptide(L)' 'MGATALLSSSALRVEPGGTVVFDVRVRNTGTVVDQFSFEVLGDAAAWAVADPPTVSLFPGADEVAHIRFNVPRSA' A
#
# COMPACT_ATOMS: atom_id res chain seq x y z
N MET A 1 -16.29 -4.84 10.89
CA MET A 1 -15.09 -4.45 10.13
C MET A 1 -15.40 -4.59 8.66
N GLY A 2 -15.24 -3.50 7.91
CA GLY A 2 -15.42 -3.49 6.47
C GLY A 2 -14.41 -2.52 5.87
N ALA A 3 -13.72 -2.94 4.82
CA ALA A 3 -12.85 -2.06 4.08
C ALA A 3 -12.89 -2.36 2.59
N THR A 4 -12.63 -1.32 1.82
CA THR A 4 -12.36 -1.42 0.39
C THR A 4 -10.99 -0.84 0.13
N ALA A 5 -10.17 -1.56 -0.63
CA ALA A 5 -8.88 -1.08 -1.11
C ALA A 5 -8.94 -0.86 -2.63
N LEU A 6 -8.46 0.30 -3.08
CA LEU A 6 -8.33 0.65 -4.48
C LEU A 6 -6.84 0.86 -4.78
N LEU A 7 -6.37 0.25 -5.87
CA LEU A 7 -5.01 0.40 -6.34
C LEU A 7 -4.99 1.33 -7.54
N SER A 8 -4.04 2.26 -7.58
CA SER A 8 -3.87 3.15 -8.75
C SER A 8 -3.46 2.39 -10.02
N SER A 9 -2.83 1.22 -9.87
CA SER A 9 -2.55 0.30 -10.98
C SER A 9 -2.59 -1.14 -10.49
N SER A 10 -3.02 -2.06 -11.36
CA SER A 10 -2.96 -3.51 -11.11
C SER A 10 -1.60 -4.13 -11.46
N ALA A 11 -0.75 -3.40 -12.18
CA ALA A 11 0.59 -3.85 -12.55
C ALA A 11 1.56 -2.67 -12.66
N LEU A 12 2.81 -2.91 -12.29
CA LEU A 12 3.91 -1.94 -12.42
C LEU A 12 5.06 -2.61 -13.17
N ARG A 13 5.77 -1.82 -13.98
CA ARG A 13 7.04 -2.22 -14.60
C ARG A 13 8.09 -1.20 -14.23
N VAL A 14 9.25 -1.69 -13.82
CA VAL A 14 10.38 -0.88 -13.38
C VAL A 14 11.65 -1.62 -13.77
N GLU A 15 12.65 -0.87 -14.20
CA GLU A 15 13.95 -1.42 -14.55
C GLU A 15 14.73 -1.84 -13.29
N PRO A 16 15.63 -2.82 -13.38
CA PRO A 16 16.51 -3.18 -12.27
C PRO A 16 17.32 -1.97 -11.78
N GLY A 17 17.31 -1.72 -10.47
CA GLY A 17 17.90 -0.52 -9.87
C GLY A 17 16.98 0.71 -9.89
N GLY A 18 15.79 0.60 -10.48
CA GLY A 18 14.79 1.66 -10.50
C GLY A 18 13.97 1.74 -9.21
N THR A 19 13.19 2.81 -9.11
CA THR A 19 12.22 3.01 -8.04
C THR A 19 10.87 3.29 -8.65
N VAL A 20 9.82 2.68 -8.09
CA VAL A 20 8.44 2.96 -8.47
C VAL A 20 7.60 3.11 -7.21
N VAL A 21 6.68 4.06 -7.23
CA VAL A 21 5.71 4.30 -6.16
C VAL A 21 4.34 3.97 -6.72
N PHE A 22 3.53 3.27 -5.92
CA PHE A 22 2.12 3.08 -6.22
C PHE A 22 1.27 3.38 -5.01
N ASP A 23 0.07 3.88 -5.27
CA ASP A 23 -0.83 4.32 -4.22
C ASP A 23 -1.88 3.23 -3.96
N VAL A 24 -2.13 2.99 -2.68
CA VAL A 24 -3.23 2.19 -2.18
C VAL A 24 -4.16 3.11 -1.41
N ARG A 25 -5.37 3.32 -1.92
CA ARG A 25 -6.42 4.00 -1.18
C ARG A 25 -7.22 2.96 -0.40
N VAL A 26 -7.28 3.10 0.92
CA VAL A 26 -8.15 2.29 1.77
C VAL A 26 -9.29 3.15 2.29
N ARG A 27 -10.51 2.61 2.30
CA ARG A 27 -11.69 3.25 2.87
C ARG A 27 -12.30 2.34 3.92
N ASN A 28 -12.58 2.90 5.10
CA ASN A 28 -13.34 2.22 6.14
C ASN A 28 -14.83 2.23 5.78
N THR A 29 -15.39 1.07 5.48
CA THR A 29 -16.83 0.89 5.20
C THR A 29 -17.60 0.31 6.39
N GLY A 30 -16.93 0.14 7.53
CA GLY A 30 -17.52 -0.22 8.81
C GLY A 30 -18.23 0.95 9.50
N THR A 31 -18.82 0.64 10.64
CA THR A 31 -19.57 1.60 11.49
C THR A 31 -18.78 2.08 12.70
N VAL A 32 -17.54 1.58 12.88
CA VAL A 32 -16.63 1.95 13.97
C VAL A 32 -15.26 2.34 13.40
N VAL A 33 -14.42 2.97 14.22
CA VAL A 33 -13.02 3.26 13.86
C VAL A 33 -12.28 1.93 13.71
N ASP A 34 -11.61 1.75 12.57
CA ASP A 34 -10.81 0.57 12.27
C ASP A 34 -9.36 1.01 11.96
N GLN A 35 -8.40 0.14 12.31
CA GLN A 35 -6.99 0.32 11.99
C GLN A 35 -6.61 -0.62 10.85
N PHE A 36 -5.98 -0.08 9.82
CA PHE A 36 -5.52 -0.81 8.64
C PHE A 36 -4.00 -0.79 8.59
N SER A 37 -3.39 -1.95 8.32
CA SER A 37 -1.94 -2.07 8.13
C SER A 37 -1.65 -2.46 6.68
N PHE A 38 -0.51 -1.98 6.16
CA PHE A 38 -0.06 -2.27 4.81
C PHE A 38 1.22 -3.08 4.87
N GLU A 39 1.17 -4.27 4.28
CA GLU A 39 2.31 -5.17 4.20
C GLU A 39 2.48 -5.65 2.75
N VAL A 40 3.71 -5.62 2.27
CA VAL A 40 4.08 -6.20 0.98
C VAL A 40 4.53 -7.63 1.23
N LEU A 41 3.96 -8.57 0.50
CA LEU A 41 4.26 -10.01 0.63
C LEU A 41 5.14 -10.49 -0.54
N GLY A 42 5.87 -11.59 -0.31
CA GLY A 42 6.76 -12.21 -1.29
C GLY A 42 8.13 -11.54 -1.38
N ASP A 43 8.88 -11.85 -2.44
CA ASP A 43 10.28 -11.40 -2.62
C ASP A 43 10.43 -9.88 -2.61
N ALA A 44 9.37 -9.17 -3.02
CA ALA A 44 9.32 -7.72 -3.03
C ALA A 44 9.35 -7.09 -1.65
N ALA A 45 8.94 -7.81 -0.60
CA ALA A 45 8.89 -7.32 0.77
C ALA A 45 10.24 -6.78 1.25
N ALA A 46 11.35 -7.41 0.82
CA ALA A 46 12.71 -7.02 1.22
C ALA A 46 13.14 -5.64 0.69
N TRP A 47 12.47 -5.14 -0.34
CA TRP A 47 12.81 -3.87 -1.00
C TRP A 47 11.61 -2.94 -1.22
N ALA A 48 10.49 -3.23 -0.56
CA ALA A 48 9.30 -2.40 -0.55
C ALA A 48 9.11 -1.70 0.80
N VAL A 49 8.55 -0.50 0.77
CA VAL A 49 8.22 0.28 1.97
C VAL A 49 6.83 0.88 1.80
N ALA A 50 5.96 0.66 2.78
CA ALA A 50 4.65 1.31 2.87
C ALA A 50 4.72 2.55 3.77
N ASP A 51 4.21 3.68 3.31
CA ASP A 51 4.17 4.93 4.05
C ASP A 51 2.83 5.67 3.88
N PRO A 52 2.04 5.86 4.95
CA PRO A 52 2.23 5.26 6.28
C PRO A 52 2.00 3.73 6.26
N PRO A 53 2.70 2.95 7.10
CA PRO A 53 2.52 1.49 7.18
C PRO A 53 1.22 1.09 7.88
N THR A 54 0.58 2.02 8.58
CA THR A 54 -0.67 1.81 9.30
C THR A 54 -1.46 3.11 9.37
N VAL A 55 -2.78 3.02 9.17
CA VAL A 55 -3.71 4.15 9.23
C VAL A 55 -4.90 3.78 10.12
N SER A 56 -5.37 4.74 10.91
CA SER A 56 -6.59 4.60 11.69
C SER A 56 -7.66 5.46 11.05
N LEU A 57 -8.76 4.83 10.62
CA LEU A 57 -9.80 5.50 9.86
C LEU A 57 -11.14 5.45 10.57
N PHE A 58 -11.78 6.62 10.65
CA PHE A 58 -13.17 6.75 11.07
C PHE A 58 -14.13 6.10 10.05
N PRO A 59 -15.36 5.74 10.48
CA PRO A 59 -16.39 5.27 9.56
C PRO A 59 -16.56 6.19 8.35
N GLY A 60 -16.44 5.63 7.14
CA GLY A 60 -16.60 6.36 5.89
C GLY A 60 -15.39 7.18 5.42
N ALA A 61 -14.33 7.28 6.23
CA ALA A 61 -13.09 7.94 5.85
C ALA A 61 -12.23 7.07 4.92
N ASP A 62 -11.43 7.73 4.08
CA ASP A 62 -10.42 7.11 3.24
C ASP A 62 -9.06 7.78 3.41
N GLU A 63 -8.00 6.98 3.30
CA GLU A 63 -6.61 7.42 3.34
C GLU A 63 -5.84 6.77 2.19
N VAL A 64 -4.75 7.41 1.75
CA VAL A 64 -3.83 6.86 0.76
C VAL A 64 -2.52 6.49 1.43
N ALA A 65 -2.09 5.25 1.23
CA ALA A 65 -0.74 4.81 1.56
C ALA A 65 0.09 4.67 0.29
N HIS A 66 1.30 5.22 0.32
CA HIS A 66 2.28 5.11 -0.75
C HIS A 66 3.13 3.88 -0.51
N ILE A 67 3.15 2.97 -1.48
CA ILE A 67 4.02 1.81 -1.45
C ILE A 67 5.14 2.04 -2.44
N ARG A 68 6.35 2.21 -1.92
CA ARG A 68 7.56 2.44 -2.69
C ARG A 68 8.37 1.16 -2.82
N PHE A 69 8.66 0.78 -4.06
CA PHE A 69 9.53 -0.33 -4.40
C PHE A 69 10.89 0.17 -4.88
N ASN A 70 11.97 -0.32 -4.26
CA ASN A 70 13.35 -0.02 -4.64
C ASN A 70 13.98 -1.27 -5.26
N VAL A 71 13.72 -1.50 -6.54
CA VAL A 71 14.10 -2.78 -7.17
C VAL A 71 15.62 -2.92 -7.21
N PRO A 72 16.20 -3.97 -6.61
CA PRO A 72 17.63 -4.20 -6.68
C PRO A 72 18.08 -4.42 -8.13
N ARG A 73 19.32 -4.07 -8.47
CA ARG A 73 19.88 -4.34 -9.81
C ARG A 73 20.07 -5.83 -10.11
N SER A 74 20.05 -6.67 -9.09
CA SER A 74 20.30 -8.10 -9.15
C SER A 74 19.20 -8.92 -8.46
N ALA A 75 17.97 -8.39 -8.47
CA ALA A 75 16.79 -9.07 -7.93
C ALA A 75 16.46 -10.33 -8.74
#